data_AF-A0A7W1LVE3-F1
#
_entry.id   AF-A0A7W1LVE3-F1
#
_cell.length_a   1.000
_cell.length_b   1.000
_cell.length_c   1.000
_cell.angle_alpha   90.00
_cell.angle_beta   90.00
_cell.angle_gamma   90.00
#
_symmetry.space_group_name_H-M   'P 1'
#
loop_
_entity.id
_entity.type
_entity.pdbx_description
1 polymer ?
#
loop_
_entity_poly.entity_id
_entity_poly.type
_entity_poly.pdbx_seq_one_letter_code
_entity_poly.pdbx_strand_id
1 'polypeptide(L)' 'VVDRPGNRVELPPIVDWIRVEVPRLEVSSTDLRERFVDGRPLDYLVTEPVLDVIAQRRLYEFESEVVRS' A
#
# COMPACT_ATOMS: atom_id res chain seq x y z
N VAL A 1 -17.20 8.49 1.30
CA VAL A 1 -16.80 7.07 1.12
C VAL A 1 -16.27 6.90 -0.30
N VAL A 2 -15.22 6.09 -0.43
CA VAL A 2 -14.65 5.68 -1.71
C VAL A 2 -14.61 4.16 -1.67
N ASP A 3 -15.36 3.51 -2.54
CA ASP A 3 -15.46 2.05 -2.58
C ASP A 3 -14.61 1.49 -3.73
N ARG A 4 -14.12 0.26 -3.57
CA ARG A 4 -13.59 -0.50 -4.69
C ARG A 4 -14.76 -0.88 -5.61
N PRO A 5 -14.70 -0.62 -6.93
CA PRO A 5 -15.78 -0.94 -7.85
C PRO A 5 -16.21 -2.41 -7.73
N GLY A 6 -17.51 -2.64 -7.59
CA GLY A 6 -18.11 -3.98 -7.48
C GLY A 6 -18.55 -4.39 -6.07
N ASN A 7 -18.21 -3.63 -5.02
CA ASN A 7 -18.66 -3.91 -3.66
C ASN A 7 -19.42 -2.71 -3.07
N ARG A 8 -20.75 -2.67 -3.23
CA ARG A 8 -21.57 -1.63 -2.60
C ARG A 8 -21.84 -2.00 -1.15
N VAL A 9 -21.27 -1.24 -0.23
CA VAL A 9 -21.57 -1.36 1.20
C VAL A 9 -22.78 -0.45 1.52
N GLU A 10 -23.78 -1.00 2.20
CA GLU A 10 -24.83 -0.19 2.83
C GLU A 10 -24.22 0.56 4.01
N LEU A 11 -24.32 1.89 3.98
CA LEU A 11 -23.75 2.74 5.01
C LEU A 11 -24.83 3.14 6.03
N PRO A 12 -24.50 3.12 7.33
CA PRO A 12 -25.45 3.51 8.36
C PRO A 12 -25.80 5.00 8.24
N PRO A 13 -27.07 5.40 8.45
CA PRO A 13 -27.55 6.78 8.27
C PRO A 13 -27.17 7.71 9.43
N ILE A 14 -26.11 7.38 10.18
CA ILE A 14 -25.66 8.13 11.36
C ILE A 14 -25.02 9.49 11.00
N VAL A 15 -24.59 9.63 9.74
CA VAL A 15 -23.97 10.84 9.18
C VAL A 15 -24.31 10.94 7.69
N ASP A 16 -24.22 12.15 7.14
CA ASP A 16 -24.39 12.39 5.71
C ASP A 16 -23.14 11.95 4.94
N TRP A 17 -23.23 10.82 4.25
CA TRP A 17 -22.12 10.27 3.46
C TRP A 17 -22.08 10.86 2.05
N ILE A 18 -20.93 11.42 1.66
CA ILE A 18 -20.66 11.74 0.25
C ILE A 18 -20.00 10.52 -0.42
N ARG A 19 -20.61 9.99 -1.48
CA ARG A 19 -20.06 8.90 -2.30
C ARG A 19 -19.26 9.47 -3.46
N VAL A 20 -18.04 8.97 -3.65
CA VAL A 20 -17.15 9.38 -4.74
C VAL A 20 -16.68 8.13 -5.48
N GLU A 21 -16.92 8.08 -6.78
CA GLU A 21 -16.42 7.02 -7.65
C GLU A 21 -14.99 7.34 -8.09
N VAL A 22 -14.09 6.35 -8.00
CA VAL A 22 -12.70 6.47 -8.42
C VAL A 22 -12.32 5.31 -9.34
N PRO A 23 -11.43 5.52 -10.33
CA PRO A 23 -10.88 4.42 -11.12
C PRO A 23 -10.24 3.34 -10.25
N ARG A 24 -10.39 2.08 -10.67
CA ARG A 24 -9.83 0.95 -9.94
C ARG A 24 -8.30 0.96 -10.02
N LEU A 25 -7.65 1.00 -8.86
CA LEU A 25 -6.21 0.82 -8.71
C LEU A 25 -5.97 -0.41 -7.83
N GLU A 26 -5.43 -1.48 -8.41
CA GLU A 26 -5.09 -2.72 -7.68
C GLU A 26 -3.72 -2.60 -7.01
N VAL A 27 -3.60 -1.68 -6.06
CA VAL A 27 -2.40 -1.47 -5.26
C VAL A 27 -2.80 -1.45 -3.79
N SER A 28 -2.00 -2.10 -2.93
CA SER A 28 -2.21 -2.10 -1.49
C SER A 28 -0.87 -2.00 -0.76
N SER A 29 -0.86 -1.42 0.43
CA SER A 29 0.37 -1.32 1.23
C SER A 29 0.95 -2.69 1.61
N THR A 30 0.13 -3.73 1.71
CA THR A 30 0.61 -5.10 1.96
C THR A 30 1.40 -5.63 0.77
N ASP A 31 0.84 -5.55 -0.45
CA ASP A 31 1.57 -5.94 -1.67
C ASP A 31 2.85 -5.11 -1.87
N LEU A 32 2.83 -3.81 -1.56
CA LEU A 32 4.03 -2.96 -1.65
C LEU A 32 5.15 -3.42 -0.70
N ARG A 33 4.82 -3.78 0.55
CA ARG A 33 5.81 -4.28 1.52
C ARG A 33 6.36 -5.64 1.11
N GLU A 34 5.50 -6.55 0.66
CA GLU A 34 5.93 -7.86 0.16
C GLU A 34 6.85 -7.71 -1.05
N ARG A 35 6.48 -6.86 -2.02
CA ARG A 35 7.34 -6.56 -3.17
C ARG A 35 8.70 -6.00 -2.77
N PHE A 36 8.73 -5.09 -1.80
CA PHE A 36 9.98 -4.53 -1.29
C PHE A 36 10.89 -5.62 -0.73
N VAL A 37 10.35 -6.50 0.11
CA VAL A 37 11.08 -7.61 0.74
C VAL A 37 11.57 -8.62 -0.31
N ASP A 38 10.73 -8.92 -1.30
CA ASP A 38 11.03 -9.88 -2.37
C ASP A 38 11.95 -9.32 -3.47
N GLY A 39 12.29 -8.02 -3.42
CA GLY A 39 13.03 -7.34 -4.49
C GLY A 39 12.24 -7.19 -5.80
N ARG A 40 10.91 -7.27 -5.75
CA ARG A 40 10.03 -7.05 -6.92
C ARG A 40 9.92 -5.55 -7.25
N PRO A 41 9.77 -5.18 -8.54
CA PRO A 41 9.65 -3.78 -8.95
C PRO A 41 8.49 -3.04 -8.27
N LEU A 42 8.76 -1.79 -7.91
CA LEU A 42 7.82 -0.83 -7.31
C LEU A 42 7.53 0.38 -8.24
N ASP A 43 8.09 0.36 -9.45
CA ASP A 43 7.92 1.42 -10.44
C ASP A 43 6.44 1.71 -10.68
N TYR A 44 6.07 3.00 -10.67
CA TYR A 44 4.69 3.49 -10.83
C TYR A 44 3.69 3.09 -9.73
N LEU A 45 4.10 2.31 -8.73
CA LEU A 45 3.26 1.95 -7.58
C LEU A 45 3.43 2.93 -6.41
N VAL A 46 4.63 3.49 -6.27
CA VAL A 46 4.97 4.57 -5.34
C VAL A 46 5.86 5.59 -6.03
N THR A 47 5.93 6.80 -5.48
CA THR A 47 6.77 7.87 -6.01
C THR A 47 8.22 7.73 -5.52
N GLU A 48 9.18 8.30 -6.25
CA GLU A 48 10.60 8.31 -5.85
C GLU A 48 10.81 8.86 -4.43
N PRO A 49 10.18 9.98 -4.00
CA PRO A 49 10.35 10.47 -2.63
C PRO A 49 9.88 9.48 -1.55
N VAL A 50 8.93 8.58 -1.86
CA VAL A 50 8.51 7.52 -0.93
C VAL A 50 9.60 6.45 -0.81
N LEU A 51 10.24 6.08 -1.93
CA LEU A 51 11.38 5.16 -1.93
C LEU A 51 12.55 5.73 -1.11
N ASP A 52 12.83 7.02 -1.24
CA ASP A 52 13.86 7.71 -0.44
C ASP A 52 13.59 7.60 1.06
N VAL A 53 12.34 7.81 1.49
CA VAL A 53 11.94 7.69 2.90
C VAL A 53 12.11 6.26 3.41
N ILE A 54 11.73 5.27 2.60
CA ILE A 54 11.89 3.85 2.95
C ILE A 54 13.36 3.53 3.20
N ALA A 55 14.25 3.98 2.31
CA ALA A 55 15.69 3.76 2.43
C ALA A 55 16.30 4.51 3.64
N GLN A 56 16.01 5.81 3.78
CA GLN A 56 16.56 6.64 4.87
C GLN A 56 16.17 6.14 6.25
N ARG A 57 14.98 5.55 6.38
CA ARG A 57 14.43 5.05 7.64
C ARG A 57 14.55 3.54 7.80
N ARG A 58 15.16 2.83 6.83
CA ARG A 58 15.30 1.37 6.81
C ARG A 58 13.96 0.66 7.05
N LEU A 59 12.90 1.14 6.40
CA LEU A 59 11.58 0.53 6.55
C LEU A 59 11.54 -0.80 5.80
N TYR A 60 10.86 -1.77 6.40
CA TYR A 60 10.61 -3.10 5.80
C TYR A 60 11.86 -3.96 5.58
N GLU A 61 13.02 -3.51 6.08
CA GLU A 61 14.17 -4.37 6.31
C GLU A 61 13.85 -5.29 7.50
N PHE A 62 14.03 -6.60 7.31
CA PHE A 62 14.19 -7.50 8.43
C PHE A 62 15.69 -7.54 8.74
N GLU A 63 16.09 -7.32 10.01
CA GLU A 63 17.44 -7.71 10.43
C GLU A 63 17.58 -9.20 10.13
N SER A 64 18.27 -9.52 9.03
CA SER A 64 18.73 -10.87 8.80
C SER A 64 19.82 -11.09 9.83
N GLU A 65 19.42 -11.71 10.95
CA GLU A 65 20.36 -12.18 11.94
C GLU A 65 21.36 -13.06 11.20
N VAL A 66 22.60 -12.58 11.19
CA VAL A 66 23.71 -13.13 10.42
C VAL A 66 23.80 -14.63 10.69
N VAL A 67 23.42 -15.45 9.71
CA VAL A 67 23.84 -16.86 9.66
C VAL A 67 25.32 -16.85 9.31
N ARG A 68 26.13 -16.60 10.33
CA ARG A 68 27.57 -16.82 10.34
C ARG A 68 27.75 -18.35 10.30
N SER A 69 28.21 -18.87 9.16
CA SER A 69 28.92 -20.13 9.06
C SER A 69 30.19 -19.93 8.23
#